data_AF-A0A2E8EEU8-F1
#
_entry.id   AF-A0A2E8EEU8-F1
#
_cell.length_a   1.000
_cell.length_b   1.000
_cell.length_c   1.000
_cell.angle_alpha   90.00
_cell.angle_beta   90.00
_cell.angle_gamma   90.00
#
_symmetry.space_group_name_H-M   'P 1'
#
loop_
_entity.id
_entity.type
_entity.pdbx_description
1 polymer ?
#
loop_
_entity_poly.entity_id
_entity_poly.type
_entity_poly.pdbx_seq_one_letter_code
_entity_poly.pdbx_strand_id
1 'polypeptide(L)'
;MFDRLTSKKEKDIQVLRDFISILCREKHSGRTKAIFPVADKRLRHALGDKDLILCVDCTKLLSHGAAKLLLCPYDPKPMCKKCETHCYAPGYREQIREVMRFSGQYLLKHGRLELLIHYFF
;
A
#
# COMPACT_ATOMS: atom_id res chain seq x y z
N MET A 1 -5.56 21.40 -1.41
CA MET A 1 -4.66 21.19 -2.56
C MET A 1 -4.24 19.71 -2.65
N PHE A 2 -5.22 18.80 -2.78
CA PHE A 2 -5.04 17.37 -3.04
C PHE A 2 -6.22 16.92 -3.93
N ASP A 3 -6.20 17.33 -5.19
CA ASP A 3 -7.42 17.40 -6.01
C ASP A 3 -7.58 16.29 -7.05
N ARG A 4 -6.83 15.18 -6.92
CA ARG A 4 -6.95 14.04 -7.85
C ARG A 4 -6.79 12.70 -7.14
N LEU A 5 -7.78 12.33 -6.32
CA LEU A 5 -7.99 10.96 -5.90
C LEU A 5 -8.80 10.26 -7.00
N THR A 6 -8.11 9.62 -7.94
CA THR A 6 -8.76 8.87 -9.02
C THR A 6 -9.05 7.45 -8.54
N SER A 7 -10.06 6.80 -9.11
CA SER A 7 -10.43 5.42 -8.76
C SER A 7 -9.25 4.44 -8.86
N LYS A 8 -8.29 4.72 -9.76
CA LYS A 8 -7.04 3.95 -9.89
C LYS A 8 -6.11 4.15 -8.69
N LYS A 9 -5.94 5.38 -8.20
CA LYS A 9 -5.12 5.68 -7.02
C LYS A 9 -5.75 5.09 -5.75
N GLU A 10 -7.08 5.09 -5.64
CA GLU A 10 -7.78 4.44 -4.52
C GLU A 10 -7.53 2.93 -4.48
N LYS A 11 -7.68 2.25 -5.63
CA LYS A 11 -7.37 0.83 -5.76
C LYS A 11 -5.91 0.53 -5.42
N ASP A 12 -4.96 1.32 -5.94
CA ASP A 12 -3.53 1.19 -5.61
C ASP A 12 -3.28 1.28 -4.09
N ILE A 13 -3.97 2.20 -3.39
CA ILE A 13 -3.86 2.37 -1.93
C ILE A 13 -4.46 1.17 -1.20
N GLN A 14 -5.60 0.63 -1.67
CA GLN A 14 -6.21 -0.57 -1.11
C GLN A 14 -5.30 -1.80 -1.23
N VAL A 15 -4.72 -2.02 -2.42
CA VAL A 15 -3.74 -3.10 -2.63
C VAL A 15 -2.58 -2.95 -1.66
N LEU A 16 -2.04 -1.72 -1.55
CA LEU A 16 -0.91 -1.45 -0.68
C LEU A 16 -1.25 -1.73 0.79
N ARG A 17 -2.44 -1.32 1.26
CA ARG A 17 -2.95 -1.63 2.60
C ARG A 17 -2.97 -3.14 2.85
N ASP A 18 -3.60 -3.89 1.95
CA ASP A 18 -3.81 -5.32 2.13
C ASP A 18 -2.49 -6.08 2.15
N PHE A 19 -1.58 -5.72 1.26
CA PHE A 19 -0.27 -6.36 1.17
C PHE A 19 0.60 -6.03 2.39
N ILE A 20 0.59 -4.77 2.87
CA ILE A 20 1.32 -4.39 4.09
C ILE A 20 0.73 -5.10 5.31
N SER A 21 -0.60 -5.25 5.37
CA SER A 21 -1.27 -5.99 6.45
C SER A 21 -0.83 -7.45 6.51
N ILE A 22 -0.78 -8.13 5.36
CA ILE A 22 -0.28 -9.51 5.25
C ILE A 22 1.16 -9.61 5.73
N LEU A 23 2.06 -8.74 5.23
CA LEU A 23 3.46 -8.75 5.66
C LEU A 23 3.59 -8.50 7.16
N CYS A 24 2.87 -7.50 7.69
CA CYS A 24 2.92 -7.16 9.11
C CYS A 24 2.39 -8.29 10.00
N ARG A 25 1.38 -9.03 9.55
CA ARG A 25 0.82 -10.17 10.26
C ARG A 25 1.82 -11.33 10.31
N GLU A 26 2.37 -11.70 9.17
CA GLU A 26 3.17 -12.93 9.02
C GLU A 26 4.63 -12.73 9.43
N LYS A 27 5.26 -11.61 9.02
CA LYS A 27 6.69 -11.36 9.26
C LYS A 27 6.95 -10.59 10.56
N HIS A 28 5.98 -9.81 11.03
CA HIS A 28 6.10 -8.96 12.22
C HIS A 28 5.10 -9.33 13.33
N SER A 29 4.79 -10.63 13.48
CA SER A 29 3.87 -11.13 14.50
C SER A 29 4.28 -10.74 15.93
N GLY A 30 5.59 -10.69 16.23
CA GLY A 30 6.14 -10.33 17.54
C GLY A 30 6.38 -8.83 17.80
N ARG A 31 6.00 -7.93 16.88
CA ARG A 31 6.16 -6.48 17.09
C ARG A 31 4.92 -5.86 17.71
N THR A 32 5.09 -4.82 18.52
CA THR A 32 3.98 -4.00 19.03
C THR A 32 3.22 -3.38 17.85
N LYS A 33 1.90 -3.56 17.85
CA LYS A 33 1.02 -3.01 16.82
C LYS A 33 0.09 -1.98 17.44
N ALA A 34 -0.16 -0.92 16.70
CA ALA A 34 -1.05 0.15 17.10
C ALA A 34 -2.03 0.44 15.97
N ILE A 35 -3.10 1.15 16.30
CA ILE A 35 -4.06 1.63 15.31
C ILE A 35 -3.35 2.62 14.39
N PHE A 36 -3.46 2.39 13.08
CA PHE A 36 -2.90 3.25 12.05
C PHE A 36 -3.65 4.60 12.06
N PRO A 37 -2.97 5.72 12.39
CA PRO A 37 -3.63 7.01 12.47
C PRO A 37 -3.94 7.54 11.07
N VAL A 38 -5.22 7.53 10.68
CA VAL A 38 -5.67 8.12 9.42
C VAL A 38 -6.20 9.52 9.68
N ALA A 39 -5.38 10.54 9.38
CA ALA A 39 -5.76 11.95 9.56
C ALA A 39 -6.69 12.47 8.44
N ASP A 40 -6.63 11.89 7.25
CA ASP A 40 -7.38 12.37 6.08
C ASP A 40 -8.64 11.51 5.84
N LYS A 41 -9.82 12.15 5.85
CA LYS A 41 -11.12 11.47 5.66
C LYS A 41 -11.21 10.75 4.31
N ARG A 42 -10.56 11.28 3.26
CA ARG A 42 -10.52 10.65 1.94
C ARG A 42 -9.67 9.38 1.94
N LEU A 43 -8.53 9.43 2.64
CA LEU A 43 -7.68 8.27 2.82
C LEU A 43 -8.38 7.20 3.67
N ARG A 44 -9.23 7.60 4.65
CA ARG A 44 -10.04 6.67 5.43
C ARG A 44 -11.03 5.89 4.57
N HIS A 45 -11.69 6.55 3.62
CA HIS A 45 -12.57 5.88 2.66
C HIS A 45 -11.80 4.88 1.77
N ALA A 46 -10.64 5.30 1.24
CA ALA A 46 -9.79 4.41 0.42
C ALA A 46 -9.26 3.21 1.23
N LEU A 47 -8.87 3.41 2.49
CA LEU A 47 -8.40 2.35 3.38
C LEU A 47 -9.53 1.51 3.99
N GLY A 48 -10.79 1.84 3.75
CA GLY A 48 -11.99 1.21 4.32
C GLY A 48 -12.26 1.62 5.77
N ASP A 49 -13.52 1.49 6.21
CA ASP A 49 -13.98 1.90 7.54
C ASP A 49 -13.45 1.04 8.72
N LYS A 50 -12.60 0.04 8.45
CA LYS A 50 -12.03 -0.82 9.50
C LYS A 50 -10.73 -0.25 10.03
N ASP A 51 -10.59 -0.26 11.35
CA ASP A 51 -9.34 0.13 12.00
C ASP A 51 -8.21 -0.84 11.61
N LEU A 52 -7.16 -0.27 11.03
CA LEU A 52 -6.01 -1.01 10.55
C LEU A 52 -4.93 -1.05 11.64
N ILE A 53 -4.55 -2.26 12.08
CA ILE A 53 -3.58 -2.45 13.17
C ILE A 53 -2.24 -2.89 12.57
N LEU A 54 -1.22 -2.04 12.67
CA LEU A 54 0.10 -2.26 12.08
C LEU A 54 1.22 -1.95 13.09
N CYS A 55 2.38 -2.56 12.89
CA CYS A 55 3.58 -2.16 13.62
C CYS A 55 4.08 -0.79 13.13
N VAL A 56 4.93 -0.15 13.93
CA VAL A 56 5.47 1.20 13.64
C VAL A 56 6.10 1.29 12.25
N ASP A 57 6.84 0.27 11.81
CA ASP A 57 7.52 0.29 10.51
C ASP A 57 6.54 0.14 9.34
N CYS A 58 5.55 -0.74 9.47
CA CYS A 58 4.51 -0.92 8.46
C CYS A 58 3.61 0.32 8.37
N THR A 59 3.33 0.99 9.49
CA THR A 59 2.66 2.29 9.53
C THR A 59 3.45 3.36 8.78
N LYS A 60 4.76 3.48 9.01
CA LYS A 60 5.62 4.42 8.26
C LYS A 60 5.65 4.11 6.76
N LEU A 61 5.69 2.83 6.40
CA LEU A 61 5.72 2.40 5.01
C LEU A 61 4.40 2.72 4.28
N LEU A 62 3.26 2.40 4.91
CA LEU A 62 1.93 2.66 4.34
C LEU A 62 1.67 4.16 4.19
N SER A 63 1.95 4.95 5.24
CA SER A 63 1.78 6.41 5.20
C SER A 63 2.63 7.06 4.11
N HIS A 64 3.90 6.66 3.99
CA HIS A 64 4.78 7.14 2.93
C HIS A 64 4.27 6.74 1.54
N GLY A 65 3.92 5.47 1.32
CA GLY A 65 3.41 4.99 0.03
C GLY A 65 2.09 5.67 -0.38
N ALA A 66 1.16 5.80 0.57
CA ALA A 66 -0.11 6.50 0.34
C ALA A 66 0.13 7.98 -0.01
N ALA A 67 0.97 8.69 0.74
CA ALA A 67 1.31 10.08 0.45
C ALA A 67 1.89 10.24 -0.97
N LYS A 68 2.78 9.34 -1.40
CA LYS A 68 3.35 9.37 -2.76
C LYS A 68 2.34 9.06 -3.85
N LEU A 69 1.39 8.17 -3.61
CA LEU A 69 0.29 7.89 -4.55
C LEU A 69 -0.64 9.10 -4.71
N LEU A 70 -0.95 9.78 -3.60
CA LEU A 70 -1.78 10.99 -3.59
C LEU A 70 -1.10 12.15 -4.31
N LEU A 71 0.17 12.39 -4.00
CA LEU A 71 0.99 13.47 -4.57
C LEU A 71 1.48 13.20 -6.00
N CYS A 72 1.24 12.01 -6.56
CA CYS A 72 1.68 11.66 -7.90
C CYS A 72 1.06 12.61 -8.96
N PRO A 73 1.87 13.35 -9.74
CA PRO A 73 1.39 14.29 -10.75
C PRO A 73 0.87 13.59 -12.01
N TYR A 74 1.29 12.34 -12.26
CA TYR A 74 0.89 11.57 -13.44
C TYR A 74 -0.50 10.96 -13.28
N ASP A 75 -1.33 11.10 -14.31
CA ASP A 75 -2.64 10.47 -14.43
C ASP A 75 -2.92 10.10 -15.91
N PRO A 76 -2.97 8.80 -16.28
CA PRO A 76 -2.79 7.64 -15.41
C PRO A 76 -1.32 7.45 -14.99
N LYS A 77 -1.10 7.15 -13.70
CA LYS A 77 0.23 6.87 -13.15
C LYS A 77 0.92 5.71 -13.91
N PRO A 78 2.13 5.91 -14.47
CA PRO A 78 2.91 4.82 -15.04
C PRO A 78 3.36 3.86 -13.93
N MET A 79 3.71 2.63 -14.29
CA MET A 79 4.30 1.70 -13.32
C MET A 79 5.54 2.35 -12.69
N CYS A 80 5.74 2.20 -11.38
CA CYS A 80 6.88 2.80 -10.67
C CYS A 80 8.25 2.40 -11.26
N LYS A 81 8.34 1.28 -12.00
CA LYS A 81 9.54 0.85 -12.74
C LYS A 81 9.83 1.74 -13.96
N LYS A 82 8.81 2.30 -14.59
CA LYS A 82 8.87 3.14 -15.81
C LYS A 82 8.62 4.63 -15.53
N CYS A 83 8.60 5.04 -14.26
CA CYS A 83 8.35 6.43 -13.88
C CYS A 83 9.67 7.23 -13.92
N GLU A 84 9.68 8.36 -14.60
CA GLU A 84 10.89 9.18 -14.84
C GLU A 84 11.38 9.91 -13.58
N THR A 85 10.47 10.37 -12.72
CA THR A 85 10.83 11.21 -11.55
C THR A 85 11.30 10.42 -10.34
N HIS A 86 11.06 9.10 -10.28
CA HIS A 86 11.37 8.24 -9.13
C HIS A 86 11.16 8.90 -7.75
N CYS A 87 9.90 9.17 -7.40
CA CYS A 87 9.52 9.95 -6.22
C CYS A 87 9.64 9.24 -4.84
N TYR A 88 10.15 8.00 -4.79
CA TYR A 88 10.34 7.25 -3.55
C TYR A 88 11.66 7.61 -2.88
N ALA A 89 11.63 7.84 -1.55
CA ALA A 89 12.85 7.95 -0.76
C ALA A 89 13.69 6.66 -0.87
N PRO A 90 15.04 6.76 -0.82
CA PRO A 90 15.92 5.60 -0.92
C PRO A 90 15.58 4.57 0.16
N GLY A 91 15.54 3.28 -0.20
CA GLY A 91 15.17 2.18 0.70
C GLY A 91 13.67 1.86 0.77
N TYR A 92 12.79 2.86 0.66
CA TYR A 92 11.33 2.61 0.67
C TYR A 92 10.88 1.83 -0.57
N ARG A 93 11.55 2.03 -1.71
CA ARG A 93 11.25 1.30 -2.95
C ARG A 93 11.56 -0.18 -2.80
N GLU A 94 12.67 -0.54 -2.16
CA GLU A 94 13.04 -1.92 -1.85
C GLU A 94 12.01 -2.55 -0.93
N GLN A 95 11.61 -1.84 0.15
CA GLN A 95 10.59 -2.32 1.08
C GLN A 95 9.24 -2.56 0.40
N ILE A 96 8.77 -1.65 -0.45
CA ILE A 96 7.53 -1.85 -1.23
C ILE A 96 7.66 -3.07 -2.15
N ARG A 97 8.80 -3.24 -2.85
CA ARG A 97 8.99 -4.43 -3.70
C ARG A 97 8.97 -5.71 -2.87
N GLU A 98 9.56 -5.70 -1.69
CA GLU A 98 9.55 -6.83 -0.77
C GLU A 98 8.13 -7.17 -0.30
N VAL A 99 7.35 -6.15 0.10
CA VAL A 99 5.93 -6.28 0.43
C VAL A 99 5.16 -6.90 -0.73
N MET A 100 5.32 -6.36 -1.95
CA MET A 100 4.63 -6.85 -3.14
C MET A 100 4.99 -8.32 -3.44
N ARG A 101 6.28 -8.67 -3.33
CA ARG A 101 6.78 -10.02 -3.58
C ARG A 101 6.28 -11.00 -2.52
N PHE A 102 6.40 -10.67 -1.24
CA PHE A 102 6.00 -11.55 -0.14
C PHE A 102 4.50 -11.77 -0.13
N SER A 103 3.72 -10.68 -0.12
CA SER A 103 2.26 -10.78 -0.01
C SER A 103 1.63 -11.36 -1.27
N GLY A 104 2.21 -11.09 -2.45
CA GLY A 104 1.82 -11.76 -3.69
C GLY A 104 2.06 -13.27 -3.64
N GLN A 105 3.26 -13.70 -3.19
CA GLN A 105 3.55 -15.13 -3.00
C GLN A 105 2.68 -15.77 -1.92
N TYR A 106 2.37 -15.05 -0.85
CA TYR A 106 1.48 -15.50 0.21
C TYR A 106 0.06 -15.77 -0.31
N LEU A 107 -0.50 -14.85 -1.10
CA LEU A 107 -1.82 -14.99 -1.73
C LEU A 107 -1.86 -16.19 -2.69
N LEU A 108 -0.81 -16.37 -3.49
CA LEU A 108 -0.67 -17.54 -4.38
C LEU A 108 -0.69 -18.85 -3.59
N LYS A 109 0.09 -18.94 -2.50
CA LYS A 109 0.17 -20.15 -1.67
C LYS A 109 -1.14 -20.49 -0.97
N HIS A 110 -1.95 -19.50 -0.62
CA HIS A 110 -3.24 -19.67 0.06
C HIS A 110 -4.43 -19.80 -0.90
N GLY A 111 -4.18 -19.97 -2.21
CA GLY A 111 -5.23 -20.17 -3.21
C GLY A 111 -6.10 -18.94 -3.49
N ARG A 112 -5.71 -17.74 -3.04
CA ARG A 112 -6.46 -16.50 -3.27
C ARG A 112 -6.09 -15.82 -4.59
N LEU A 113 -6.13 -16.60 -5.66
CA LEU A 113 -5.82 -16.15 -7.03
C LEU A 113 -6.80 -15.07 -7.50
N GLU A 114 -8.05 -15.13 -7.07
CA GLU A 114 -9.08 -14.14 -7.41
C GLU A 114 -8.70 -12.73 -6.96
N LEU A 115 -8.12 -12.58 -5.78
CA LEU A 115 -7.63 -11.28 -5.28
C LEU A 115 -6.46 -10.77 -6.13
N LEU A 116 -5.55 -11.66 -6.55
CA LEU A 116 -4.45 -11.26 -7.42
C LEU A 116 -4.98 -10.80 -8.78
N ILE A 117 -5.90 -11.54 -9.39
CA ILE A 117 -6.50 -11.15 -10.67
C ILE A 117 -7.19 -9.79 -10.53
N HIS A 118 -7.99 -9.58 -9.47
CA HIS A 118 -8.66 -8.31 -9.21
C HIS A 118 -7.70 -7.10 -9.08
N TYR A 119 -6.47 -7.31 -8.60
CA TYR A 119 -5.49 -6.25 -8.46
C TYR A 119 -4.65 -6.02 -9.72
N PHE A 120 -4.49 -7.02 -10.58
CA PHE A 120 -3.63 -6.95 -11.77
C PHE A 120 -4.39 -6.79 -13.10
N PHE A 121 -5.70 -7.07 -13.15
CA PHE A 121 -6.60 -6.94 -14.30
C PHE A 121 -7.80 -6.03 -13.96
#